data_AF-A0AAV8XAJ4-F1
#
_entry.id   AF-A0AAV8XAJ4-F1
#
_cell.length_a   1.000
_cell.length_b   1.000
_cell.length_c   1.000
_cell.angle_alpha   90.00
_cell.angle_beta   90.00
_cell.angle_gamma   90.00
#
_symmetry.space_group_name_H-M   'P 1'
#
loop_
_entity.id
_entity.type
_entity.pdbx_description
1 polymer ?
#
loop_
_entity_poly.entity_id
_entity_poly.type
_entity_poly.pdbx_seq_one_letter_code
_entity_poly.pdbx_strand_id
1 'polypeptide(L)'
;MPITEFLSAKVAKARRDKRIWDKRDFCLYCYENVTNFSRHLLRKHNSEVAVKQFMNMRLGSIERKNFIDLLRKKETSFLQHKNKLQWLKDLLEMWFQKILSHAYIARDIT
;
A
#
# COMPACT_ATOMS: atom_id res chain seq x y z
N MET A 1 -44.59 35.52 19.60
CA MET A 1 -44.06 34.24 20.14
C MET A 1 -42.65 34.06 19.58
N PRO A 2 -41.58 34.04 20.39
CA PRO A 2 -40.23 33.92 19.87
C PRO A 2 -39.91 32.44 19.60
N ILE A 3 -39.52 32.12 18.37
CA ILE A 3 -38.98 30.83 17.99
C ILE A 3 -37.51 30.83 18.47
N THR A 4 -37.19 29.89 19.34
CA THR A 4 -35.87 29.74 19.96
C THR A 4 -34.82 29.36 18.92
N GLU A 5 -33.73 30.11 18.95
CA GLU A 5 -32.53 29.99 18.13
C GLU A 5 -31.80 28.68 18.48
N PHE A 6 -31.92 27.66 17.62
CA PHE A 6 -31.13 26.44 17.71
C PHE A 6 -29.70 26.73 17.22
N LEU A 7 -28.83 27.17 18.13
CA LEU A 7 -27.38 27.20 17.88
C LEU A 7 -26.84 25.78 17.77
N SER A 8 -26.70 25.29 16.54
CA SER A 8 -25.94 24.08 16.21
C SER A 8 -24.46 24.36 16.43
N ALA A 9 -23.96 24.02 17.63
CA ALA A 9 -22.55 24.03 17.94
C ALA A 9 -21.82 23.05 17.00
N LYS A 10 -21.12 23.57 15.99
CA LYS A 10 -20.17 22.79 15.19
C LYS A 10 -19.02 22.38 16.09
N VAL A 11 -19.06 21.17 16.62
CA VAL A 11 -17.92 20.56 17.32
C VAL A 11 -16.77 20.42 16.33
N ALA A 12 -15.87 21.40 16.31
CA ALA A 12 -14.66 21.36 15.53
C ALA A 12 -13.75 20.28 16.15
N LYS A 13 -13.76 19.07 15.56
CA LYS A 13 -12.84 18.00 15.94
C LYS A 13 -11.42 18.50 15.72
N ALA A 14 -10.70 18.76 16.81
CA ALA A 14 -9.30 19.18 16.77
C ALA A 14 -8.47 18.13 16.02
N ARG A 15 -8.08 18.43 14.77
CA ARG A 15 -7.19 17.59 13.98
C ARG A 15 -5.78 17.72 14.53
N ARG A 16 -5.45 16.96 15.57
CA ARG A 16 -4.05 16.75 16.00
C ARG A 16 -3.38 15.69 15.13
N ASP A 17 -3.54 15.81 13.81
CA ASP A 17 -2.81 14.98 12.86
C ASP A 17 -1.65 15.82 12.36
N LYS A 18 -0.50 15.72 13.04
CA LYS A 18 0.73 16.38 12.59
C LYS A 18 1.05 15.84 11.21
N ARG A 19 1.19 16.73 10.22
CA ARG A 19 1.56 16.36 8.86
C ARG A 19 2.82 15.47 8.88
N ILE A 20 2.69 14.23 8.44
CA ILE A 20 3.82 13.31 8.29
C ILE A 20 4.52 13.67 6.97
N TRP A 21 5.67 14.33 7.07
CA TRP A 21 6.45 14.77 5.91
C TRP A 21 7.18 13.63 5.22
N ASP A 22 7.51 12.57 5.97
CA ASP A 22 8.31 11.43 5.49
C ASP A 22 7.46 10.24 5.02
N LYS A 23 6.17 10.45 4.72
CA LYS A 23 5.32 9.38 4.20
C LYS A 23 5.86 8.94 2.83
N ARG A 24 6.15 7.64 2.70
CA ARG A 24 6.52 7.01 1.43
C ARG A 24 5.37 6.17 0.92
N ASP A 25 5.09 6.28 -0.37
CA ASP A 25 4.16 5.43 -1.12
C ASP A 25 4.97 4.45 -2.00
N PHE A 26 4.43 3.30 -2.38
CA PHE A 26 5.19 2.24 -3.06
C PHE A 26 4.84 2.13 -4.56
N CYS A 27 5.73 2.51 -5.46
CA CYS A 27 5.41 2.44 -6.89
C CYS A 27 5.27 1.00 -7.41
N LEU A 28 4.13 0.65 -8.01
CA LEU A 28 3.89 -0.65 -8.63
C LEU A 28 4.66 -0.89 -9.93
N TYR A 29 5.12 0.18 -10.58
CA TYR A 29 5.78 0.07 -11.89
C TYR A 29 7.30 -0.12 -11.74
N CYS A 30 7.94 0.57 -10.79
CA CYS A 30 9.38 0.42 -10.54
C CYS A 30 9.72 -0.27 -9.22
N TYR A 31 8.72 -0.62 -8.39
CA TYR A 31 8.89 -1.27 -7.08
C TYR A 31 9.76 -0.48 -6.08
N GLU A 32 9.78 0.86 -6.20
CA GLU A 32 10.52 1.76 -5.31
C GLU A 32 9.58 2.50 -4.34
N ASN A 33 10.09 2.79 -3.13
CA ASN A 33 9.40 3.68 -2.18
C ASN A 33 9.67 5.15 -2.54
N VAL A 34 8.60 5.94 -2.73
CA VAL A 34 8.67 7.31 -3.25
C VAL A 34 7.93 8.29 -2.34
N THR A 35 8.47 9.49 -2.17
CA THR A 35 7.89 10.53 -1.30
C THR A 35 6.83 11.39 -1.99
N ASN A 36 6.87 11.49 -3.32
CA ASN A 36 5.88 12.20 -4.12
C ASN A 36 5.38 11.33 -5.26
N PHE A 37 4.40 10.49 -4.94
CA PHE A 37 3.88 9.46 -5.84
C PHE A 37 3.37 10.02 -7.18
N SER A 38 2.53 11.04 -7.16
CA SER A 38 2.00 11.65 -8.38
C SER A 38 3.10 12.22 -9.28
N ARG A 39 4.07 12.94 -8.70
CA ARG A 39 5.22 13.47 -9.46
C ARG A 39 6.09 12.34 -10.01
N HIS A 40 6.28 11.29 -9.24
CA HIS A 40 7.05 10.12 -9.65
C HIS A 40 6.42 9.45 -10.88
N LEU A 41 5.11 9.20 -10.86
CA LEU A 41 4.38 8.63 -11.99
C LEU A 41 4.54 9.47 -13.26
N LEU A 42 4.39 10.80 -13.14
CA LEU A 42 4.49 11.70 -14.29
C LEU A 42 5.90 11.72 -14.93
N ARG A 43 6.95 11.51 -14.13
CA ARG A 43 8.34 11.60 -14.60
C ARG A 43 8.91 10.28 -15.09
N LYS A 44 8.68 9.19 -14.36
CA LYS A 44 9.26 7.86 -14.66
C LYS A 44 8.32 6.95 -15.45
N HIS A 45 7.00 7.15 -15.34
CA HIS A 45 5.99 6.22 -15.85
C HIS A 45 4.98 6.91 -16.79
N ASN A 46 5.41 7.94 -17.53
CA ASN A 46 4.55 8.66 -18.47
C ASN A 46 4.04 7.80 -19.64
N SER A 47 4.71 6.68 -19.93
CA SER A 47 4.39 5.75 -21.00
C SER A 47 3.24 4.82 -20.61
N GLU A 48 3.02 4.59 -19.32
CA GLU A 48 2.05 3.64 -18.79
C GLU A 48 0.62 4.10 -19.08
N VAL A 49 -0.23 3.16 -19.54
CA VAL A 49 -1.60 3.46 -19.97
C VAL A 49 -2.42 4.11 -18.86
N ALA A 50 -2.33 3.58 -17.63
CA ALA A 50 -3.02 4.14 -16.47
C ALA A 50 -2.49 5.54 -16.09
N VAL A 51 -1.20 5.80 -16.29
CA VAL A 51 -0.61 7.13 -16.01
C VAL A 51 -1.02 8.13 -17.09
N LYS A 52 -1.15 7.72 -18.36
CA LYS A 52 -1.70 8.56 -19.43
C LYS A 52 -3.15 8.94 -19.15
N GLN A 53 -3.97 8.01 -18.68
CA GLN A 53 -5.34 8.31 -18.24
C GLN A 53 -5.34 9.33 -17.09
N PHE A 54 -4.47 9.16 -16.10
CA PHE A 54 -4.26 10.13 -15.02
C PHE A 54 -3.80 11.51 -15.52
N MET A 55 -2.92 11.56 -16.52
CA MET A 55 -2.44 12.80 -17.13
C MET A 55 -3.57 13.58 -17.82
N ASN A 56 -4.49 12.87 -18.49
CA ASN A 56 -5.64 13.46 -19.17
C ASN A 56 -6.71 14.02 -18.20
N MET A 57 -6.71 13.61 -16.93
CA MET A 57 -7.63 14.17 -15.93
C MET A 57 -7.23 15.60 -15.54
N ARG A 58 -8.23 16.46 -15.35
CA ARG A 58 -8.01 17.86 -14.96
C ARG A 58 -7.24 17.96 -13.64
N LEU A 59 -6.22 18.82 -13.60
CA LEU A 59 -5.50 19.16 -12.37
C LEU A 59 -6.47 19.60 -11.27
N GLY A 60 -6.31 19.02 -10.08
CA GLY A 60 -7.13 19.35 -8.91
C GLY A 60 -8.52 18.72 -8.88
N SER A 61 -8.94 17.96 -9.90
CA SER A 61 -10.23 17.26 -9.85
C SER A 61 -10.26 16.18 -8.76
N ILE A 62 -11.47 15.90 -8.26
CA ILE A 62 -11.70 14.80 -7.30
C ILE A 62 -11.38 13.46 -7.96
N GLU A 63 -11.73 13.29 -9.23
CA GLU A 63 -11.40 12.11 -10.04
C GLU A 63 -9.90 11.82 -10.04
N ARG A 64 -9.08 12.86 -10.23
CA ARG A 64 -7.62 12.72 -10.25
C ARG A 64 -7.06 12.27 -8.90
N LYS A 65 -7.64 12.76 -7.79
CA LYS A 65 -7.27 12.32 -6.44
C LYS A 65 -7.67 10.86 -6.22
N ASN A 66 -8.91 10.52 -6.55
CA ASN A 66 -9.44 9.16 -6.41
C ASN A 66 -8.62 8.15 -7.22
N PHE A 67 -8.20 8.52 -8.43
CA PHE A 67 -7.37 7.65 -9.28
C PHE A 67 -6.00 7.35 -8.65
N ILE A 68 -5.34 8.36 -8.08
CA ILE A 68 -4.08 8.17 -7.36
C ILE A 68 -4.27 7.29 -6.12
N ASP A 69 -5.35 7.51 -5.37
CA ASP A 69 -5.64 6.70 -4.18
C ASP A 69 -6.00 5.25 -4.55
N LEU A 70 -6.62 5.02 -5.70
CA LEU A 70 -6.83 3.68 -6.24
C LEU A 70 -5.50 3.00 -6.60
N LEU A 71 -4.58 3.72 -7.26
CA LEU A 71 -3.25 3.20 -7.55
C LEU A 71 -2.52 2.81 -6.26
N ARG A 72 -2.59 3.65 -5.20
CA ARG A 72 -2.03 3.38 -3.87
C ARG A 72 -2.64 2.18 -3.15
N LYS A 73 -3.96 1.98 -3.25
CA LYS A 73 -4.63 0.83 -2.64
C LYS A 73 -4.28 -0.48 -3.34
N LYS A 74 -4.13 -0.45 -4.66
CA LYS A 74 -3.72 -1.62 -5.45
C LYS A 74 -2.35 -2.15 -4.99
N GLU A 75 -1.47 -1.27 -4.51
CA GLU A 75 -0.15 -1.60 -3.91
C GLU A 75 -0.30 -2.50 -2.69
N THR A 76 -1.27 -2.18 -1.82
CA THR A 76 -1.49 -2.90 -0.56
C THR A 76 -1.96 -4.33 -0.85
N SER A 77 -2.86 -4.53 -1.80
CA SER A 77 -3.37 -5.87 -2.14
C SER A 77 -2.30 -6.78 -2.75
N PHE A 78 -1.40 -6.25 -3.59
CA PHE A 78 -0.35 -7.06 -4.22
C PHE A 78 0.75 -7.47 -3.22
N LEU A 79 1.15 -6.57 -2.32
CA LEU A 79 2.12 -6.87 -1.26
C LEU A 79 1.57 -7.84 -0.20
N GLN A 80 0.29 -7.72 0.17
CA GLN A 80 -0.35 -8.66 1.09
C GLN A 80 -0.38 -10.09 0.52
N HIS A 81 -0.51 -10.27 -0.80
CA HIS A 81 -0.45 -11.58 -1.44
C HIS A 81 0.97 -12.20 -1.41
N LYS A 82 2.03 -11.40 -1.57
CA LYS A 82 3.42 -11.89 -1.43
C LYS A 82 3.71 -12.40 -0.02
N ASN A 83 3.25 -11.69 1.01
CA ASN A 83 3.42 -12.13 2.41
C ASN A 83 2.66 -13.43 2.72
N LYS A 84 1.50 -13.65 2.09
CA LYS A 84 0.71 -14.89 2.27
C LYS A 84 1.39 -16.12 1.66
N LEU A 85 2.07 -15.97 0.52
CA LEU A 85 2.83 -17.04 -0.14
C LEU A 85 4.18 -17.30 0.53
N GLN A 86 4.80 -16.28 1.13
CA GLN A 86 6.05 -16.43 1.88
C GLN A 86 5.87 -17.36 3.09
N TRP A 87 4.78 -17.20 3.86
CA TRP A 87 4.49 -18.07 5.01
C TRP A 87 4.35 -19.55 4.63
N LEU A 88 3.76 -19.86 3.47
CA LEU A 88 3.66 -21.23 2.97
C LEU A 88 5.03 -21.80 2.58
N LYS A 89 5.90 -20.98 1.98
CA LYS A 89 7.27 -21.37 1.66
C LYS A 89 8.10 -21.61 2.92
N ASP A 90 7.98 -20.72 3.91
CA ASP A 90 8.69 -20.83 5.18
C ASP A 90 8.24 -22.09 5.96
N LEU A 91 6.94 -22.41 5.94
CA LEU A 91 6.41 -23.63 6.53
C LEU A 91 6.92 -24.90 5.83
N LEU A 92 6.96 -24.91 4.49
CA LEU A 92 7.48 -26.03 3.71
C LEU A 92 8.99 -26.24 3.95
N GLU A 93 9.75 -25.15 4.03
CA GLU A 93 11.19 -25.19 4.32
C GLU A 93 11.45 -25.72 5.73
N MET A 94 10.69 -25.25 6.74
CA MET A 94 10.76 -25.79 8.10
C MET A 94 10.43 -27.28 8.15
N TRP A 95 9.46 -27.74 7.37
CA TRP A 95 9.10 -29.17 7.30
C TRP A 95 10.19 -30.00 6.61
N PHE A 96 10.79 -29.48 5.55
CA PHE A 96 11.88 -30.12 4.83
C PHE A 96 13.13 -30.30 5.70
N GLN A 97 13.52 -29.27 6.47
CA GLN A 97 14.64 -29.35 7.42
C GLN A 97 14.38 -30.39 8.53
N LYS A 98 13.13 -30.51 8.99
CA LYS A 98 12.75 -31.50 10.01
C LYS A 98 12.84 -32.94 9.48
N ILE A 99 12.43 -33.18 8.23
CA ILE A 99 12.58 -34.49 7.57
C ILE A 99 14.07 -34.84 7.40
N LEU A 100 14.90 -33.90 6.95
CA LEU A 100 16.33 -34.13 6.78
C LEU A 100 17.05 -34.41 8.11
N SER A 101 16.64 -33.75 9.20
CA SER A 101 17.19 -34.02 10.54
C SER A 101 16.87 -35.43 11.07
N HIS A 102 15.69 -35.98 10.76
CA HIS A 102 15.34 -37.37 11.12
C HIS A 102 16.02 -38.40 10.21
N ALA A 103 16.29 -38.05 8.95
CA ALA A 103 17.06 -38.91 8.04
C ALA A 103 18.56 -38.97 8.38
N TYR A 104 19.11 -37.93 9.04
CA TYR A 104 20.51 -37.88 9.48
C TYR A 104 20.80 -38.84 10.65
N ILE A 105 19.85 -39.05 11.56
CA ILE A 105 20.00 -39.96 12.71
C ILE A 105 20.02 -41.45 12.29
N ALA A 106 19.45 -41.78 11.12
CA ALA A 106 19.34 -43.17 10.65
C ALA A 106 20.60 -43.71 9.94
N ARG A 107 21.66 -42.89 9.76
CA ARG A 107 22.90 -43.31 9.09
C ARG A 107 24.08 -43.58 10.03
N ASP A 108 23.96 -43.25 11.31
CA ASP A 108 25.03 -43.44 12.31
C ASP A 108 24.79 -44.67 13.23
N ILE A 109 23.97 -45.64 12.79
CA ILE A 109 23.71 -46.91 13.52
C ILE A 109 23.97 -48.13 12.63
N THR A 110 25.08 -48.15 11.90
CA THR A 110 25.63 -49.36 11.27
C THR A 110 27.11 -49.48 11.52
#